data_AF-A0A920FKR6-F1
#
_entry.id   AF-A0A920FKR6-F1
#
_cell.length_a   1.000
_cell.length_b   1.000
_cell.length_c   1.000
_cell.angle_alpha   90.00
_cell.angle_beta   90.00
_cell.angle_gamma   90.00
#
_symmetry.space_group_name_H-M   'P 1'
#
loop_
_entity.id
_entity.type
_entity.pdbx_description
1 polymer ?
#
loop_
_entity_poly.entity_id
_entity_poly.type
_entity_poly.pdbx_seq_one_letter_code
_entity_poly.pdbx_strand_id
1 'polypeptide(L)'
;MNIGIIGYGKMGKMIHEVASSRGHNIGAILNEPNWQSQEIAGLDAAIEFTSPESAVDNIKKCFLEKVPIVVGSTGWYAHYEQVVTLCKKNNHALLTATNFSIGVNIFWHLNKKLAEIMNEHDDYQVKIKEVHHTEKLDSPSGTAISTAEILINQIERYTSWVEGDKQDKMITIESYREPNVPGYP
;
A
#
# COMPACT_ATOMS: atom_id res chain seq x y z
N MET A 1 12.53 9.91 17.52
CA MET A 1 13.23 9.09 16.53
C MET A 1 13.95 10.00 15.55
N ASN A 2 15.07 9.52 15.02
CA ASN A 2 15.85 10.05 13.93
C ASN A 2 15.54 9.25 12.66
N ILE A 3 14.80 9.85 11.72
CA ILE A 3 14.18 9.16 10.59
C ILE A 3 14.87 9.54 9.28
N GLY A 4 15.13 8.55 8.43
CA GLY A 4 15.55 8.75 7.04
C GLY A 4 14.34 8.74 6.09
N ILE A 5 14.32 9.61 5.10
CA ILE A 5 13.29 9.64 4.05
C ILE A 5 13.97 9.29 2.72
N ILE A 6 13.55 8.18 2.11
CA ILE A 6 14.04 7.72 0.82
C ILE A 6 12.95 7.98 -0.22
N GLY A 7 13.23 8.88 -1.16
CA GLY A 7 12.27 9.46 -2.09
C GLY A 7 11.61 10.72 -1.52
N TYR A 8 11.85 11.87 -2.18
CA TYR A 8 11.37 13.17 -1.70
C TYR A 8 10.36 13.84 -2.64
N GLY A 9 9.49 13.02 -3.24
CA GLY A 9 8.32 13.45 -3.98
C GLY A 9 7.20 13.98 -3.08
N LYS A 10 5.95 13.99 -3.58
CA LYS A 10 4.77 14.47 -2.82
C LYS A 10 4.62 13.79 -1.46
N MET A 11 4.74 12.46 -1.42
CA MET A 11 4.64 11.69 -0.18
C MET A 11 5.82 11.92 0.77
N GLY A 12 7.05 11.93 0.26
CA GLY A 12 8.25 12.20 1.08
C GLY A 12 8.20 13.56 1.79
N LYS A 13 7.72 14.60 1.10
CA LYS A 13 7.50 15.94 1.69
C LYS A 13 6.44 15.93 2.79
N MET A 14 5.31 15.26 2.55
CA MET A 14 4.26 15.10 3.55
C MET A 14 4.74 14.33 4.78
N ILE A 15 5.54 13.27 4.58
CA ILE A 15 6.14 12.50 5.66
C ILE A 15 7.08 13.38 6.48
N HIS A 16 7.92 14.19 5.84
CA HIS A 16 8.78 15.15 6.53
C HIS A 16 7.94 16.09 7.42
N GLU A 17 6.96 16.79 6.84
CA GLU A 17 6.11 17.73 7.58
C GLU A 17 5.43 17.08 8.80
N VAL A 18 4.85 15.89 8.61
CA VAL A 18 4.17 15.15 9.69
C VAL A 18 5.16 14.63 10.74
N ALA A 19 6.32 14.13 10.34
CA ALA A 19 7.33 13.64 11.27
C ALA A 19 7.91 14.77 12.12
N SER A 20 8.26 15.91 11.49
CA SER A 20 8.78 17.09 12.19
C SER A 20 7.74 17.70 13.13
N SER A 21 6.48 17.81 12.72
CA SER A 21 5.40 18.30 13.60
C SER A 21 5.13 17.39 14.80
N ARG A 22 5.50 16.11 14.72
CA ARG A 22 5.44 15.15 15.83
C ARG A 22 6.72 15.11 16.68
N GLY A 23 7.69 15.99 16.42
CA GLY A 23 8.94 16.07 17.17
C GLY A 23 9.96 15.00 16.83
N HIS A 24 9.86 14.38 15.65
CA HIS A 24 10.91 13.52 15.12
C HIS A 24 11.97 14.33 14.38
N ASN A 25 13.23 13.85 14.38
CA ASN A 25 14.31 14.44 13.60
C ASN A 25 14.36 13.79 12.22
N ILE A 26 14.64 14.57 11.18
CA ILE A 26 14.94 14.04 9.83
C ILE A 26 16.46 13.98 9.69
N GLY A 27 17.01 12.78 9.80
CA GLY A 27 18.46 12.56 9.77
C GLY A 27 19.04 12.47 8.37
N ALA A 28 18.22 12.07 7.38
CA ALA A 28 18.60 12.02 5.98
C ALA A 28 17.39 12.20 5.06
N ILE A 29 17.61 12.85 3.92
CA ILE A 29 16.66 12.93 2.81
C ILE A 29 17.41 12.47 1.57
N LEU A 30 16.99 11.33 1.01
CA LEU A 30 17.66 10.63 -0.08
C LEU A 30 16.75 10.63 -1.30
N ASN A 31 16.92 11.60 -2.19
CA ASN A 31 16.07 11.73 -3.38
C ASN A 31 16.70 11.11 -4.65
N GLU A 32 18.02 11.08 -4.72
CA GLU A 32 18.76 10.58 -5.87
C GLU A 32 19.02 9.07 -5.73
N PRO A 33 18.91 8.26 -6.80
CA PRO A 33 19.04 6.80 -6.72
C PRO A 33 20.46 6.32 -6.37
N ASN A 34 21.48 7.16 -6.54
CA ASN A 34 22.89 6.83 -6.31
C ASN A 34 23.36 7.05 -4.85
N TRP A 35 22.44 7.30 -3.92
CA TRP A 35 22.76 7.40 -2.50
C TRP A 35 23.42 6.12 -1.96
N GLN A 36 24.33 6.29 -1.01
CA GLN A 36 25.15 5.26 -0.39
C GLN A 36 24.57 4.83 0.96
N SER A 37 24.65 3.54 1.28
CA SER A 37 24.03 3.00 2.49
C SER A 37 24.47 3.73 3.76
N GLN A 38 25.74 4.15 3.84
CA GLN A 38 26.31 4.84 5.00
C GLN A 38 25.62 6.15 5.34
N GLU A 39 24.90 6.78 4.41
CA GLU A 39 24.15 8.03 4.64
C GLU A 39 22.98 7.85 5.63
N ILE A 40 22.52 6.62 5.87
CA ILE A 40 21.48 6.32 6.87
C ILE A 40 22.02 5.57 8.10
N ALA A 41 23.34 5.40 8.21
CA ALA A 41 23.93 4.69 9.34
C ALA A 41 23.54 5.35 10.66
N GLY A 42 23.01 4.56 11.60
CA GLY A 42 22.58 5.03 12.92
C GLY A 42 21.23 5.74 12.97
N LEU A 43 20.46 5.76 11.87
CA LEU A 43 19.05 6.19 11.91
C LEU A 43 18.19 5.14 12.62
N ASP A 44 17.14 5.61 13.30
CA ASP A 44 16.20 4.72 14.01
C ASP A 44 15.29 3.96 13.04
N ALA A 45 14.96 4.58 11.91
CA ALA A 45 14.17 3.99 10.83
C ALA A 45 14.33 4.77 9.53
N ALA A 46 14.05 4.11 8.41
CA ALA A 46 13.90 4.72 7.09
C ALA A 46 12.46 4.54 6.58
N ILE A 47 11.93 5.57 5.91
CA ILE A 47 10.63 5.52 5.24
C ILE A 47 10.86 5.70 3.75
N GLU A 48 10.39 4.73 2.96
CA GLU A 48 10.72 4.54 1.56
C GLU A 48 9.47 4.72 0.69
N PHE A 49 9.49 5.74 -0.17
CA PHE A 49 8.47 6.06 -1.16
C PHE A 49 9.14 6.54 -2.45
N THR A 50 9.62 5.59 -3.25
CA THR A 50 10.25 5.82 -4.56
C THR A 50 9.48 5.07 -5.66
N SER A 51 10.16 4.78 -6.78
CA SER A 51 9.60 4.01 -7.88
C SER A 51 9.71 2.50 -7.62
N PRO A 52 8.87 1.66 -8.26
CA PRO A 52 8.92 0.21 -8.12
C PRO A 52 10.32 -0.37 -8.40
N GLU A 53 11.05 0.21 -9.35
CA GLU A 53 12.38 -0.26 -9.80
C GLU A 53 13.46 0.01 -8.74
N SER A 54 13.27 1.04 -7.91
CA SER A 54 14.25 1.50 -6.92
C SER A 54 14.01 0.88 -5.54
N ALA A 55 12.78 0.49 -5.23
CA ALA A 55 12.36 0.05 -3.89
C ALA A 55 13.21 -1.12 -3.35
N VAL A 56 13.47 -2.15 -4.18
CA VAL A 56 14.22 -3.34 -3.74
C VAL A 56 15.68 -3.01 -3.42
N ASP A 57 16.32 -2.12 -4.17
CA ASP A 57 17.68 -1.68 -3.90
C ASP A 57 17.75 -0.85 -2.60
N ASN A 58 16.79 0.07 -2.42
CA ASN A 58 16.67 0.86 -1.19
C ASN A 58 16.50 -0.02 0.06
N ILE A 59 15.67 -1.06 -0.02
CA ILE A 59 15.48 -2.06 1.06
C ILE A 59 16.81 -2.73 1.39
N LYS A 60 17.56 -3.18 0.39
CA LYS A 60 18.86 -3.81 0.59
C LYS A 60 19.87 -2.86 1.23
N LYS A 61 19.93 -1.59 0.81
CA LYS A 61 20.78 -0.58 1.45
C LYS A 61 20.43 -0.35 2.91
N CYS A 62 19.14 -0.33 3.28
CA CYS A 62 18.72 -0.25 4.68
C CYS A 62 19.12 -1.48 5.49
N PHE A 63 19.02 -2.67 4.89
CA PHE A 63 19.49 -3.91 5.53
C PHE A 63 21.00 -3.91 5.77
N LEU A 64 21.81 -3.37 4.86
CA LEU A 64 23.27 -3.26 5.03
C LEU A 64 23.65 -2.48 6.30
N GLU A 65 22.99 -1.35 6.55
CA GLU A 65 23.22 -0.55 7.77
C GLU A 65 22.35 -0.98 8.97
N LYS A 66 21.59 -2.07 8.83
CA LYS A 66 20.65 -2.58 9.86
C LYS A 66 19.61 -1.56 10.31
N VAL A 67 19.21 -0.66 9.41
CA VAL A 67 18.16 0.33 9.67
C VAL A 67 16.79 -0.29 9.36
N PRO A 68 15.85 -0.31 10.33
CA PRO A 68 14.47 -0.71 10.08
C PRO A 68 13.84 0.10 8.95
N ILE A 69 13.11 -0.54 8.04
CA ILE A 69 12.52 0.14 6.88
C ILE A 69 11.01 -0.03 6.79
N VAL A 70 10.32 1.09 6.53
CA VAL A 70 8.92 1.15 6.15
C VAL A 70 8.84 1.43 4.64
N VAL A 71 8.21 0.54 3.89
CA VAL A 71 8.13 0.58 2.42
C VAL A 71 6.70 0.86 1.99
N GLY A 72 6.47 2.05 1.43
CA GLY A 72 5.19 2.45 0.85
C GLY A 72 5.19 2.54 -0.68
N SER A 73 6.33 2.31 -1.33
CA SER A 73 6.39 2.11 -2.77
C SER A 73 5.56 0.89 -3.17
N THR A 74 4.77 1.02 -4.23
CA THR A 74 3.97 -0.06 -4.82
C THR A 74 4.72 -0.73 -5.98
N GLY A 75 4.19 -1.83 -6.52
CA GLY A 75 4.68 -2.42 -7.78
C GLY A 75 5.94 -3.29 -7.71
N TRP A 76 6.61 -3.41 -6.56
CA TRP A 76 7.82 -4.24 -6.39
C TRP A 76 7.55 -5.66 -5.86
N TYR A 77 6.29 -6.00 -5.56
CA TYR A 77 5.90 -7.24 -4.88
C TYR A 77 6.25 -8.54 -5.62
N ALA A 78 6.63 -8.49 -6.90
CA ALA A 78 7.25 -9.63 -7.59
C ALA A 78 8.53 -10.14 -6.87
N HIS A 79 9.20 -9.28 -6.10
CA HIS A 79 10.37 -9.61 -5.30
C HIS A 79 10.07 -9.82 -3.82
N TYR A 80 8.80 -9.85 -3.41
CA TYR A 80 8.38 -9.87 -2.01
C TYR A 80 8.98 -11.05 -1.23
N GLU A 81 8.82 -12.27 -1.73
CA GLU A 81 9.33 -13.48 -1.04
C GLU A 81 10.86 -13.46 -0.88
N GLN A 82 11.58 -12.95 -1.88
CA GLN A 82 13.03 -12.80 -1.83
C GLN A 82 13.42 -11.81 -0.71
N VAL A 83 12.74 -10.67 -0.63
CA VAL A 83 12.99 -9.64 0.37
C VAL A 83 12.64 -10.13 1.78
N VAL A 84 11.50 -10.80 1.95
CA VAL A 84 11.09 -11.38 3.25
C VAL A 84 12.08 -12.45 3.71
N THR A 85 12.55 -13.31 2.81
CA THR A 85 13.57 -14.31 3.10
C THR A 85 14.88 -13.64 3.57
N LEU A 86 15.32 -12.59 2.87
CA LEU A 86 16.52 -11.83 3.24
C LEU A 86 16.36 -11.13 4.60
N CYS A 87 15.19 -10.55 4.86
CA CYS A 87 14.85 -9.88 6.11
C CYS A 87 14.93 -10.85 7.30
N LYS A 88 14.28 -12.03 7.16
CA LYS A 88 14.26 -13.07 8.20
C LYS A 88 15.66 -13.65 8.44
N LYS A 89 16.39 -13.98 7.37
CA LYS A 89 17.73 -14.58 7.46
C LYS A 89 18.72 -13.74 8.26
N ASN A 90 18.63 -12.42 8.15
CA ASN A 90 19.58 -11.49 8.77
C ASN A 90 18.99 -10.71 9.95
N ASN A 91 17.81 -11.13 10.44
CA ASN A 91 17.12 -10.50 11.57
C ASN A 91 16.92 -8.98 11.40
N HIS A 92 16.47 -8.56 10.22
CA HIS A 92 16.09 -7.17 9.94
C HIS A 92 14.62 -6.91 10.25
N ALA A 93 14.26 -5.62 10.34
CA ALA A 93 12.88 -5.16 10.46
C ALA A 93 12.41 -4.53 9.15
N LEU A 94 11.30 -5.03 8.62
CA LEU A 94 10.65 -4.57 7.40
C LEU A 94 9.15 -4.45 7.65
N LEU A 95 8.60 -3.26 7.39
CA LEU A 95 7.16 -3.04 7.30
C LEU A 95 6.82 -2.62 5.88
N THR A 96 5.98 -3.38 5.19
CA THR A 96 5.47 -3.03 3.85
C THR A 96 3.97 -3.13 3.84
N ALA A 97 3.32 -2.21 3.14
CA ALA A 97 1.89 -2.24 2.89
C ALA A 97 1.60 -1.55 1.55
N THR A 98 0.61 -2.06 0.82
CA THR A 98 0.08 -1.41 -0.38
C THR A 98 -0.73 -0.16 -0.03
N ASN A 99 -1.19 -0.05 1.22
CA ASN A 99 -1.94 1.09 1.75
C ASN A 99 -1.68 1.26 3.25
N PHE A 100 -1.21 2.44 3.67
CA PHE A 100 -0.94 2.79 5.08
C PHE A 100 -2.11 3.45 5.80
N SER A 101 -3.27 3.63 5.14
CA SER A 101 -4.48 4.11 5.80
C SER A 101 -5.01 3.07 6.78
N ILE A 102 -5.02 3.43 8.07
CA ILE A 102 -5.61 2.60 9.13
C ILE A 102 -7.08 2.31 8.82
N GLY A 103 -7.82 3.32 8.35
CA GLY A 103 -9.24 3.16 8.02
C GLY A 103 -9.49 2.15 6.90
N VAL A 104 -8.67 2.15 5.86
CA VAL A 104 -8.77 1.18 4.76
C VAL A 104 -8.45 -0.24 5.23
N ASN A 105 -7.42 -0.40 6.07
CA ASN A 105 -7.07 -1.72 6.61
C ASN A 105 -8.17 -2.27 7.55
N ILE A 106 -8.79 -1.41 8.37
CA ILE A 106 -9.96 -1.78 9.19
C ILE A 106 -11.14 -2.16 8.29
N PHE A 107 -11.44 -1.35 7.27
CA PHE A 107 -12.49 -1.61 6.30
C PHE A 107 -12.32 -2.98 5.64
N TRP A 108 -11.12 -3.33 5.20
CA TRP A 108 -10.81 -4.64 4.62
C TRP A 108 -10.99 -5.78 5.61
N HIS A 109 -10.55 -5.60 6.86
CA HIS A 109 -10.74 -6.62 7.90
C HIS A 109 -12.23 -6.89 8.15
N LEU A 110 -13.04 -5.84 8.26
CA LEU A 110 -14.48 -5.95 8.45
C LEU A 110 -15.18 -6.58 7.25
N ASN A 111 -14.84 -6.17 6.03
CA ASN A 111 -15.41 -6.75 4.81
C ASN A 111 -15.06 -8.22 4.66
N LYS A 112 -13.84 -8.64 5.02
CA LYS A 112 -13.49 -10.06 5.04
C LYS A 112 -14.43 -10.85 5.97
N LYS A 113 -14.67 -10.34 7.18
CA LYS A 113 -15.58 -10.99 8.14
C LYS A 113 -17.04 -10.98 7.70
N LEU A 114 -17.50 -9.88 7.13
CA LEU A 114 -18.83 -9.81 6.56
C LEU A 114 -18.99 -10.81 5.40
N ALA A 115 -17.98 -10.91 4.54
CA ALA A 115 -17.99 -11.81 3.39
C ALA A 115 -18.06 -13.29 3.79
N GLU A 116 -17.33 -13.70 4.83
CA GLU A 116 -17.40 -15.04 5.42
C GLU A 116 -18.86 -15.40 5.79
N ILE A 117 -19.59 -14.47 6.43
CA ILE A 117 -21.01 -14.67 6.82
C ILE A 117 -21.93 -14.66 5.58
N MET A 118 -21.74 -13.70 4.68
CA MET A 118 -22.57 -13.54 3.47
C MET A 118 -22.36 -14.65 2.43
N ASN A 119 -21.32 -15.48 2.59
CA ASN A 119 -21.12 -16.66 1.75
C ASN A 119 -22.24 -17.70 1.94
N GLU A 120 -22.86 -17.76 3.13
CA GLU A 120 -23.97 -18.67 3.44
C GLU A 120 -25.35 -18.18 2.94
N HIS A 121 -25.39 -16.99 2.31
CA HIS A 121 -26.64 -16.32 1.92
C HIS A 121 -26.64 -15.96 0.43
N ASP A 122 -27.01 -16.92 -0.41
CA ASP A 122 -26.98 -16.79 -1.88
C ASP A 122 -27.99 -15.79 -2.47
N ASP A 123 -29.00 -15.40 -1.68
CA ASP A 123 -29.99 -14.38 -2.08
C ASP A 123 -29.38 -12.96 -2.18
N TYR A 124 -28.18 -12.77 -1.64
CA TYR A 124 -27.49 -11.47 -1.64
C TYR A 124 -26.38 -11.39 -2.68
N GLN A 125 -26.37 -10.26 -3.39
CA GLN A 125 -25.36 -9.94 -4.39
C GLN A 125 -24.43 -8.84 -3.88
N VAL A 126 -23.15 -9.03 -4.16
CA VAL A 126 -22.08 -8.08 -3.84
C VAL A 126 -21.89 -7.14 -5.02
N LYS A 127 -21.78 -5.85 -4.70
CA LYS A 127 -21.35 -4.79 -5.61
C LYS A 127 -20.42 -3.86 -4.85
N ILE A 128 -19.42 -3.32 -5.56
CA ILE A 128 -18.52 -2.29 -5.04
C ILE A 128 -18.83 -1.01 -5.79
N LYS A 129 -18.92 0.10 -5.07
CA LYS A 129 -19.07 1.42 -5.65
C LYS A 129 -17.97 2.30 -5.10
N GLU A 130 -17.25 3.00 -5.98
CA GLU A 130 -16.21 3.93 -5.57
C GLU A 130 -16.39 5.30 -6.22
N VAL A 131 -15.90 6.34 -5.55
CA VAL A 131 -15.90 7.71 -6.08
C VAL A 131 -14.53 8.32 -5.88
N HIS A 132 -13.96 8.90 -6.94
CA HIS A 132 -12.66 9.57 -6.91
C HIS A 132 -12.68 10.93 -7.61
N HIS A 133 -11.67 11.77 -7.35
CA HIS A 133 -11.52 13.03 -8.08
C HIS A 133 -11.33 12.80 -9.58
N THR A 134 -11.77 13.76 -10.39
CA THR A 134 -11.70 13.71 -11.86
C THR A 134 -10.29 13.55 -12.44
N GLU A 135 -9.26 13.95 -11.69
CA GLU A 135 -7.85 13.82 -12.14
C GLU A 135 -7.26 12.42 -11.90
N LYS A 136 -8.00 11.49 -11.28
CA LYS A 136 -7.52 10.13 -11.06
C LYS A 136 -7.58 9.32 -12.35
N LEU A 137 -6.41 8.97 -12.86
CA LEU A 137 -6.21 8.28 -14.15
C LEU A 137 -6.52 6.78 -14.09
N ASP A 138 -6.31 6.13 -12.94
CA ASP A 138 -6.59 4.71 -12.74
C ASP A 138 -8.06 4.45 -12.40
N SER A 139 -8.66 3.45 -13.06
CA SER A 139 -10.01 2.93 -12.82
C SER A 139 -10.03 1.43 -13.07
N PRO A 140 -10.59 0.61 -12.15
CA PRO A 140 -10.98 0.96 -10.78
C PRO A 140 -9.77 1.35 -9.92
N SER A 141 -9.99 1.96 -8.75
CA SER A 141 -8.90 2.24 -7.82
C SER A 141 -8.32 0.95 -7.25
N GLY A 142 -7.03 0.99 -6.88
CA GLY A 142 -6.38 -0.13 -6.19
C GLY A 142 -7.12 -0.58 -4.93
N THR A 143 -7.78 0.35 -4.21
CA THR A 143 -8.58 -0.01 -3.03
C THR A 143 -9.82 -0.80 -3.41
N ALA A 144 -10.53 -0.43 -4.49
CA ALA A 144 -11.68 -1.18 -4.98
C ALA A 144 -11.27 -2.57 -5.49
N ILE A 145 -10.16 -2.66 -6.23
CA ILE A 145 -9.60 -3.93 -6.71
C ILE A 145 -9.25 -4.85 -5.53
N SER A 146 -8.46 -4.38 -4.56
CA SER A 146 -8.10 -5.18 -3.39
C SER A 146 -9.33 -5.59 -2.57
N THR A 147 -10.35 -4.72 -2.50
CA THR A 147 -11.62 -5.07 -1.84
C THR A 147 -12.31 -6.21 -2.58
N ALA A 148 -12.42 -6.15 -3.91
CA ALA A 148 -13.00 -7.22 -4.71
C ALA A 148 -12.25 -8.54 -4.53
N GLU A 149 -10.91 -8.51 -4.56
CA GLU A 149 -10.07 -9.69 -4.35
C GLU A 149 -10.25 -10.30 -2.95
N ILE A 150 -10.37 -9.47 -1.91
CA ILE A 150 -10.67 -9.95 -0.55
C ILE A 150 -12.02 -10.67 -0.53
N LEU A 151 -13.05 -10.09 -1.15
CA LEU A 151 -14.40 -10.66 -1.16
C LEU A 151 -14.45 -11.96 -1.97
N ILE A 152 -13.81 -12.03 -3.15
CA ILE A 152 -13.70 -13.24 -3.98
C ILE A 152 -13.04 -14.38 -3.21
N ASN A 153 -12.02 -14.08 -2.39
CA ASN A 153 -11.35 -15.09 -1.58
C ASN A 153 -12.21 -15.63 -0.42
N GLN A 154 -13.34 -14.99 -0.09
CA GLN A 154 -14.26 -15.45 0.97
C GLN A 154 -15.61 -15.93 0.43
N ILE A 155 -16.01 -15.50 -0.77
CA ILE A 155 -17.33 -15.77 -1.33
C ILE A 155 -17.19 -16.64 -2.59
N GLU A 156 -17.49 -17.93 -2.46
CA GLU A 156 -17.18 -18.97 -3.46
C GLU A 156 -17.93 -18.80 -4.79
N ARG A 157 -19.09 -18.12 -4.75
CA ARG A 157 -19.90 -17.84 -5.94
C ARG A 157 -19.29 -16.77 -6.87
N TYR A 158 -18.25 -16.06 -6.44
CA TYR A 158 -17.53 -15.10 -7.28
C TYR A 158 -16.14 -15.63 -7.66
N THR A 159 -15.77 -15.53 -8.93
CA THR A 159 -14.48 -16.01 -9.45
C THR A 159 -13.54 -14.88 -9.85
N SER A 160 -14.08 -13.69 -10.08
CA SER A 160 -13.36 -12.52 -10.58
C SER A 160 -14.19 -11.25 -10.38
N TRP A 161 -13.68 -10.12 -10.84
CA TRP A 161 -14.38 -8.83 -10.80
C TRP A 161 -14.39 -8.17 -12.18
N VAL A 162 -15.35 -7.28 -12.39
CA VAL A 162 -15.49 -6.50 -13.62
C VAL A 162 -15.85 -5.06 -13.29
N GLU A 163 -15.29 -4.11 -14.02
CA GLU A 163 -15.73 -2.72 -13.97
C GLU A 163 -16.91 -2.49 -14.93
N GLY A 164 -17.97 -1.84 -14.47
CA GLY A 164 -19.13 -1.49 -15.30
C GLY A 164 -20.26 -2.52 -15.24
N ASP A 165 -20.54 -3.21 -16.34
CA ASP A 165 -21.75 -4.04 -16.43
C ASP A 165 -21.65 -5.35 -15.63
N LYS A 166 -22.79 -5.75 -15.06
CA LYS A 166 -22.90 -7.01 -14.33
C LYS A 166 -22.62 -8.21 -15.23
N GLN A 167 -21.75 -9.10 -14.76
CA GLN A 167 -21.47 -10.40 -15.39
C GLN A 167 -21.68 -11.53 -14.38
N ASP A 168 -22.00 -12.73 -14.89
CA ASP A 168 -22.24 -13.89 -14.03
C ASP A 168 -20.97 -14.27 -13.26
N LYS A 169 -21.12 -14.60 -11.98
CA LYS A 169 -20.01 -14.95 -11.06
C LYS A 169 -18.90 -13.90 -10.95
N MET A 170 -19.18 -12.64 -11.31
CA MET A 170 -18.23 -11.54 -11.14
C MET A 170 -18.76 -10.48 -10.19
N ILE A 171 -17.90 -9.95 -9.32
CA ILE A 171 -18.22 -8.76 -8.53
C ILE A 171 -18.15 -7.54 -9.45
N THR A 172 -19.21 -6.76 -9.51
CA THR A 172 -19.24 -5.51 -10.25
C THR A 172 -18.63 -4.38 -9.43
N ILE A 173 -17.72 -3.62 -10.05
CA ILE A 173 -17.16 -2.38 -9.53
C ILE A 173 -17.73 -1.21 -10.34
N GLU A 174 -18.45 -0.32 -9.67
CA GLU A 174 -19.04 0.89 -10.24
C GLU A 174 -18.18 2.11 -9.85
N SER A 175 -17.40 2.60 -10.82
CA SER A 175 -16.45 3.70 -10.61
C SER A 175 -17.04 5.05 -11.03
N TYR A 176 -17.06 6.01 -10.10
CA TYR A 176 -17.52 7.37 -10.36
C TYR A 176 -16.38 8.38 -10.25
N ARG A 177 -16.52 9.51 -10.95
CA ARG A 177 -15.59 10.63 -10.91
C ARG A 177 -16.34 11.92 -10.58
N GLU A 178 -15.97 12.55 -9.47
CA GLU A 178 -16.60 13.77 -8.97
C GLU A 178 -15.53 14.84 -8.69
N PRO A 179 -15.79 16.13 -8.96
CA PRO A 179 -14.84 17.18 -8.62
C PRO A 179 -14.68 17.32 -7.10
N ASN A 180 -13.45 17.55 -6.63
CA ASN A 180 -13.08 17.83 -5.23
C ASN A 180 -13.31 16.71 -4.20
N VAL A 181 -13.43 15.44 -4.60
CA VAL A 181 -13.50 14.32 -3.64
C VAL A 181 -12.14 13.63 -3.48
N PRO A 182 -11.66 13.39 -2.24
CA PRO A 182 -10.34 12.77 -2.02
C PRO A 182 -10.29 11.28 -2.41
N GLY A 183 -11.44 10.62 -2.55
CA GLY A 183 -11.58 9.19 -2.82
C GLY A 183 -12.26 8.44 -1.68
N TYR A 184 -13.32 7.69 -1.94
CA TYR A 184 -13.91 6.74 -0.99
C TYR A 184 -14.46 5.49 -1.70
N PRO A 185 -14.11 4.28 -1.21
CA PRO A 185 -14.67 3.00 -1.63
C PRO A 185 -15.95 2.63 -0.87
#